data_AF-F7NE69-F1
#
_entry.id   AF-F7NE69-F1
#
_cell.length_a   1.000
_cell.length_b   1.000
_cell.length_c   1.000
_cell.angle_alpha   90.00
_cell.angle_beta   90.00
_cell.angle_gamma   90.00
#
_symmetry.space_group_name_H-M   'P 1'
#
loop_
_entity.id
_entity.type
_entity.pdbx_description
1 polymer ?
#
loop_
_entity_poly.entity_id
_entity_poly.type
_entity_poly.pdbx_seq_one_letter_code
_entity_poly.pdbx_strand_id
1 'polypeptide(L)'
;MRKTIYTLLLLFCLAWLPSTATAAEITDPELTRLEQIFNQLESNSSALQKDLKTSKTDLAQARLKLEEYQKELAALQIELLTLRHESQIVKKRLQTAQDSLEKASQSLEQLEKEMRRERRRLKFERNMLLLAVSCLAVK
;
A
#
# COMPACT_ATOMS: atom_id res chain seq x y z
N MET A 1 45.15 19.53 94.32
CA MET A 1 43.67 19.51 94.38
C MET A 1 42.98 20.38 93.31
N ARG A 2 43.55 21.49 92.80
CA ARG A 2 42.90 22.29 91.74
C ARG A 2 42.75 21.53 90.40
N LYS A 3 43.74 20.73 90.01
CA LYS A 3 43.73 19.96 88.75
C LYS A 3 42.66 18.86 88.71
N THR A 4 42.40 18.20 89.84
CA THR A 4 41.37 17.15 89.97
C THR A 4 39.94 17.71 89.91
N ILE A 5 39.75 18.97 90.33
CA ILE A 5 38.45 19.65 90.24
C ILE A 5 38.14 20.02 88.78
N TYR A 6 39.12 20.52 88.02
CA TYR A 6 38.92 20.82 86.59
C TYR A 6 38.69 19.56 85.75
N THR A 7 39.35 18.43 86.07
CA THR A 7 39.11 17.17 85.36
C THR A 7 37.73 16.60 85.66
N LEU A 8 37.24 16.71 86.90
CA LEU A 8 35.87 16.30 87.26
C LEU A 8 34.81 17.19 86.62
N LEU A 9 35.04 18.51 86.58
CA LEU A 9 34.16 19.47 85.91
C LEU A 9 34.09 19.24 84.40
N LEU A 10 35.23 18.92 83.77
CA LEU A 10 35.30 18.59 82.34
C LEU A 10 34.54 17.29 82.01
N LEU A 11 34.67 16.26 82.86
CA LEU A 11 33.95 15.00 82.73
C LEU A 11 32.44 15.18 82.94
N PHE A 12 32.04 16.04 83.86
CA PHE A 12 30.64 16.37 84.10
C PHE A 12 30.03 17.16 82.93
N CYS A 13 30.77 18.09 82.33
CA CYS A 13 30.36 18.78 81.11
C CYS A 13 30.25 17.81 79.91
N LEU A 14 31.19 16.88 79.76
CA LEU A 14 31.15 15.86 78.70
C LEU A 14 29.98 14.86 78.86
N ALA A 15 29.55 14.59 80.10
CA ALA A 15 28.40 13.74 80.39
C ALA A 15 27.04 14.43 80.13
N TRP A 16 27.03 15.76 80.01
CA TRP A 16 25.83 16.56 79.71
C TRP A 16 25.73 16.94 78.23
N LEU A 17 26.72 16.61 77.40
CA LEU A 17 26.51 16.67 75.97
C LEU A 17 25.48 15.60 75.59
N PRO A 18 24.33 15.96 74.99
CA PRO A 18 23.45 14.97 74.43
C PRO A 18 24.28 14.17 73.44
N SER A 19 24.40 12.87 73.69
CA SER A 19 25.04 11.94 72.77
C SER A 19 24.22 11.89 71.49
N THR A 20 24.42 12.86 70.60
CA THR A 20 23.89 12.81 69.24
C THR A 20 24.84 11.96 68.40
N ALA A 21 25.06 10.73 68.84
CA ALA A 21 25.34 9.65 67.93
C ALA A 21 23.99 9.24 67.35
N THR A 22 23.43 10.08 66.46
CA THR A 22 22.34 9.64 65.60
C THR A 22 22.94 8.66 64.60
N ALA A 23 23.12 7.42 65.03
CA ALA A 23 22.89 6.31 64.11
C ALA A 23 21.50 6.60 63.54
N ALA A 24 21.41 6.80 62.23
CA ALA A 24 20.15 7.08 61.57
C ALA A 24 19.19 5.93 61.90
N GLU A 25 18.34 6.12 62.90
CA GLU A 25 17.22 5.24 63.21
C GLU A 25 16.26 5.40 62.03
N ILE A 26 16.39 4.51 61.05
CA ILE A 26 15.40 4.34 59.99
C ILE A 26 14.10 4.11 60.72
N THR A 27 13.24 5.13 60.74
CA THR A 27 11.99 5.07 61.48
C THR A 27 11.04 4.18 60.67
N ASP A 28 10.25 3.33 61.32
CA ASP A 28 9.23 2.46 60.69
C ASP A 28 8.48 3.07 59.48
N PRO A 29 8.02 4.35 59.48
CA PRO A 29 7.37 4.96 58.33
C PRO A 29 8.27 5.11 57.09
N GLU A 30 9.57 5.30 57.24
CA GLU A 30 10.51 5.38 56.11
C GLU A 30 10.70 4.01 55.46
N LEU A 31 10.74 2.94 56.26
CA LEU A 31 10.81 1.56 55.76
C LEU A 31 9.54 1.17 55.00
N THR A 32 8.35 1.48 55.55
CA THR A 32 7.07 1.23 54.87
C THR A 32 6.97 2.00 53.55
N ARG A 33 7.44 3.25 53.52
CA ARG A 33 7.46 4.05 52.29
C ARG A 33 8.41 3.46 51.25
N LEU A 34 9.59 2.99 51.67
CA LEU A 34 10.55 2.36 50.78
C LEU A 34 10.00 1.05 50.20
N GLU A 35 9.35 0.22 51.02
CA GLU A 35 8.67 -1.00 50.58
C GLU A 35 7.56 -0.70 49.56
N GLN A 36 6.76 0.33 49.80
CA GLN A 36 5.75 0.79 48.84
C GLN A 36 6.37 1.22 47.51
N ILE A 37 7.50 1.94 47.54
CA ILE A 37 8.23 2.34 46.33
C ILE A 37 8.76 1.11 45.58
N PHE A 38 9.32 0.13 46.27
CA PHE A 38 9.81 -1.11 45.65
C PHE A 38 8.66 -1.89 45.00
N ASN A 39 7.54 -2.07 45.69
CA ASN A 39 6.36 -2.73 45.14
C ASN A 39 5.82 -2.01 43.89
N GLN A 40 5.81 -0.67 43.92
CA GLN A 40 5.38 0.13 42.78
C GLN A 40 6.38 0.05 41.61
N LEU A 41 7.68 0.02 41.90
CA LEU A 41 8.73 -0.14 40.89
C LEU A 41 8.66 -1.53 40.23
N GLU A 42 8.43 -2.59 41.02
CA GLU A 42 8.26 -3.95 40.52
C GLU A 42 7.01 -4.06 39.63
N SER A 43 5.89 -3.48 40.07
CA SER A 43 4.65 -3.42 39.28
C SER A 43 4.87 -2.69 37.95
N ASN A 44 5.52 -1.52 37.98
CA ASN A 44 5.82 -0.73 36.79
C ASN A 44 6.77 -1.46 35.84
N SER A 45 7.80 -2.12 36.37
CA SER A 45 8.77 -2.91 35.59
C SER A 45 8.07 -4.08 34.90
N SER A 46 7.20 -4.79 35.61
CA SER A 46 6.39 -5.89 35.06
C SER A 46 5.45 -5.41 33.95
N ALA A 47 4.77 -4.28 34.15
CA ALA A 47 3.91 -3.66 33.14
C ALA A 47 4.71 -3.27 31.88
N LEU A 48 5.84 -2.58 32.05
CA LEU A 48 6.72 -2.19 30.94
C LEU A 48 7.26 -3.42 30.18
N GLN A 49 7.60 -4.50 30.88
CA GLN A 49 8.05 -5.72 30.23
C GLN A 49 6.95 -6.38 29.40
N LYS A 50 5.70 -6.34 29.88
CA LYS A 50 4.52 -6.82 29.14
C LYS A 50 4.28 -5.97 27.90
N ASP A 51 4.28 -4.65 28.04
CA ASP A 51 4.07 -3.73 26.92
C ASP A 51 5.17 -3.87 25.85
N LEU A 52 6.42 -4.04 26.28
CA LEU A 52 7.54 -4.29 25.37
C LEU A 52 7.38 -5.62 24.62
N LYS A 53 6.89 -6.68 25.28
CA LYS A 53 6.58 -7.96 24.61
C LYS A 53 5.46 -7.78 23.59
N THR A 54 4.37 -7.10 23.95
CA THR A 54 3.26 -6.81 23.04
C THR A 54 3.74 -6.01 21.83
N SER A 55 4.45 -4.91 22.07
CA SER A 55 4.97 -4.04 21.02
C SER A 55 5.91 -4.77 20.05
N LYS A 56 6.76 -5.69 20.57
CA LYS A 56 7.60 -6.55 19.71
C LYS A 56 6.78 -7.48 18.83
N THR A 57 5.72 -8.08 19.38
CA THR A 57 4.81 -8.94 18.61
C THR A 57 4.09 -8.13 17.53
N ASP A 58 3.56 -6.96 17.88
CA ASP A 58 2.86 -6.08 16.94
C ASP A 58 3.79 -5.61 15.82
N LEU A 59 5.03 -5.25 16.15
CA LEU A 59 6.05 -4.87 15.17
C LEU A 59 6.38 -6.03 14.23
N ALA A 60 6.49 -7.25 14.75
CA ALA A 60 6.71 -8.44 13.92
C ALA A 60 5.55 -8.69 12.96
N GLN A 61 4.30 -8.58 13.44
CA GLN A 61 3.11 -8.70 12.60
C GLN A 61 3.03 -7.60 11.54
N ALA A 62 3.33 -6.35 11.91
CA ALA A 62 3.35 -5.23 10.97
C ALA A 62 4.40 -5.43 9.87
N ARG A 63 5.57 -5.98 10.21
CA ARG A 63 6.61 -6.32 9.22
C ARG A 63 6.16 -7.41 8.25
N LEU A 64 5.48 -8.44 8.74
CA LEU A 64 4.93 -9.50 7.88
C LEU A 64 3.89 -8.94 6.90
N LYS A 65 2.95 -8.12 7.39
CA LYS A 65 1.96 -7.44 6.53
C LYS A 65 2.61 -6.53 5.50
N LEU A 66 3.67 -5.82 5.88
CA LEU A 66 4.40 -4.96 4.95
C LEU A 66 5.06 -5.79 3.83
N GLU A 67 5.65 -6.94 4.15
CA GLU A 67 6.22 -7.84 3.15
C GLU A 67 5.15 -8.40 2.20
N GLU A 68 3.98 -8.76 2.74
CA GLU A 68 2.82 -9.20 1.96
C GLU A 68 2.35 -8.10 0.99
N TYR A 69 2.16 -6.87 1.48
CA TYR A 69 1.78 -5.75 0.63
C TYR A 69 2.83 -5.42 -0.44
N GLN A 70 4.12 -5.59 -0.14
CA GLN A 70 5.17 -5.42 -1.15
C GLN A 70 5.09 -6.48 -2.25
N LYS A 71 4.77 -7.74 -1.91
CA LYS A 71 4.55 -8.80 -2.89
C LYS A 71 3.32 -8.55 -3.74
N GLU A 72 2.21 -8.17 -3.13
CA GLU A 72 0.98 -7.80 -3.84
C GLU A 72 1.20 -6.62 -4.79
N LEU A 73 1.90 -5.59 -4.34
CA LEU A 73 2.21 -4.42 -5.15
C LEU A 73 3.09 -4.78 -6.36
N ALA A 74 4.09 -5.65 -6.16
CA ALA A 74 4.92 -6.14 -7.26
C ALA A 74 4.09 -6.97 -8.28
N ALA A 75 3.18 -7.83 -7.80
CA ALA A 75 2.28 -8.59 -8.65
C ALA A 75 1.36 -7.67 -9.48
N LEU A 76 0.72 -6.69 -8.83
CA LEU A 76 -0.13 -5.71 -9.50
C LEU A 76 0.63 -4.87 -10.54
N GLN A 77 1.89 -4.52 -10.29
CA GLN A 77 2.73 -3.83 -11.28
C GLN A 77 2.95 -4.70 -12.53
N ILE A 78 3.20 -5.99 -12.36
CA ILE A 78 3.37 -6.93 -13.48
C ILE A 78 2.07 -7.07 -14.27
N GLU A 79 0.92 -7.20 -13.58
CA GLU A 79 -0.40 -7.25 -14.22
C GLU A 79 -0.69 -5.98 -15.02
N LEU A 80 -0.42 -4.80 -14.47
CA LEU A 80 -0.60 -3.53 -15.16
C LEU A 80 0.26 -3.41 -16.42
N LEU A 81 1.52 -3.86 -16.36
CA LEU A 81 2.40 -3.87 -17.53
C LEU A 81 1.88 -4.82 -18.61
N THR A 82 1.43 -6.00 -18.21
CA THR A 82 0.83 -6.99 -19.10
C THR A 82 -0.43 -6.44 -19.78
N LEU A 83 -1.36 -5.90 -18.99
CA LEU A 83 -2.61 -5.34 -19.51
C LEU A 83 -2.35 -4.16 -20.44
N ARG A 84 -1.35 -3.33 -20.14
CA ARG A 84 -0.93 -2.23 -21.02
C ARG A 84 -0.41 -2.75 -22.36
N HIS A 85 0.36 -3.83 -22.35
CA HIS A 85 0.86 -4.45 -23.58
C HIS A 85 -0.29 -5.06 -24.40
N GLU A 86 -1.19 -5.81 -23.76
CA GLU A 86 -2.37 -6.37 -24.40
C GLU A 86 -3.26 -5.28 -25.02
N SER A 87 -3.49 -4.17 -24.30
CA SER A 87 -4.22 -3.02 -24.80
C SER A 87 -3.60 -2.44 -26.08
N GLN A 88 -2.27 -2.33 -26.13
CA GLN A 88 -1.56 -1.89 -27.34
C GLN A 88 -1.72 -2.87 -28.50
N ILE A 89 -1.69 -4.17 -28.24
CA ILE A 89 -1.92 -5.21 -29.26
C ILE A 89 -3.34 -5.09 -29.80
N VAL A 90 -4.34 -5.00 -28.93
CA VAL A 90 -5.76 -4.85 -29.31
C VAL A 90 -5.96 -3.59 -30.15
N LYS A 91 -5.35 -2.46 -29.74
CA LYS A 91 -5.42 -1.22 -30.51
C LYS A 91 -4.87 -1.37 -31.93
N LYS A 92 -3.72 -2.04 -32.09
CA LYS A 92 -3.16 -2.33 -33.42
C LYS A 92 -4.07 -3.23 -34.24
N ARG A 93 -4.62 -4.29 -33.64
CA ARG A 93 -5.58 -5.19 -34.31
C ARG A 93 -6.83 -4.45 -34.76
N LEU A 94 -7.36 -3.55 -33.93
CA LEU A 94 -8.53 -2.73 -34.27
C LEU A 94 -8.22 -1.83 -35.46
N GLN A 95 -7.07 -1.18 -35.47
CA GLN A 95 -6.65 -0.35 -36.61
C GLN A 95 -6.53 -1.17 -37.90
N THR A 96 -5.89 -2.35 -37.84
CA THR A 96 -5.82 -3.25 -39.01
C THR A 96 -7.20 -3.71 -39.48
N ALA A 97 -8.12 -4.00 -38.55
CA ALA A 97 -9.49 -4.39 -38.90
C ALA A 97 -10.26 -3.23 -39.55
N GLN A 98 -10.07 -2.00 -39.07
CA GLN A 98 -10.63 -0.79 -39.68
C GLN A 98 -10.10 -0.58 -41.10
N ASP A 99 -8.78 -0.69 -41.30
CA ASP A 99 -8.17 -0.55 -42.63
C ASP A 99 -8.69 -1.63 -43.59
N SER A 100 -8.88 -2.86 -43.11
CA SER A 100 -9.45 -3.95 -43.91
C SER A 100 -10.91 -3.69 -44.26
N LEU A 101 -11.69 -3.15 -43.33
CA LEU A 101 -13.09 -2.80 -43.55
C LEU A 101 -13.23 -1.68 -44.57
N GLU A 102 -12.35 -0.66 -44.49
CA GLU A 102 -12.32 0.43 -45.46
C GLU A 102 -12.01 -0.08 -46.86
N LYS A 103 -10.97 -0.93 -47.02
CA LYS A 103 -10.65 -1.55 -48.30
C LYS A 103 -11.81 -2.38 -48.85
N ALA A 104 -12.45 -3.21 -48.02
CA ALA A 104 -13.61 -3.99 -48.43
C ALA A 104 -14.77 -3.09 -48.89
N SER A 105 -15.01 -1.98 -48.21
CA SER A 105 -16.03 -1.01 -48.59
C SER A 105 -15.73 -0.34 -49.95
N GLN A 106 -14.47 0.01 -50.21
CA GLN A 106 -14.03 0.58 -51.49
C GLN A 106 -14.18 -0.45 -52.62
N SER A 107 -13.80 -1.71 -52.39
CA SER A 107 -13.99 -2.79 -53.37
C SER A 107 -15.47 -3.04 -53.67
N LEU A 108 -16.35 -3.00 -52.67
CA LEU A 108 -17.80 -3.11 -52.87
C LEU A 108 -18.33 -1.95 -53.72
N GLU A 109 -17.89 -0.72 -53.46
CA GLU A 109 -18.31 0.44 -54.26
C GLU A 109 -17.84 0.33 -55.72
N GLN A 110 -16.63 -0.19 -55.95
CA GLN A 110 -16.12 -0.46 -57.29
C GLN A 110 -16.94 -1.53 -58.02
N LEU A 111 -17.22 -2.65 -57.35
CA LEU A 111 -18.08 -3.71 -57.88
C LEU A 111 -19.48 -3.21 -58.21
N GLU A 112 -20.07 -2.37 -57.35
CA GLU A 112 -21.36 -1.73 -57.64
C GLU A 112 -21.30 -0.87 -58.91
N LYS A 113 -20.23 -0.08 -59.09
CA LYS A 113 -20.04 0.75 -60.28
C LYS A 113 -19.91 -0.11 -61.53
N GLU A 114 -19.17 -1.21 -61.48
CA GLU A 114 -19.01 -2.16 -62.57
C GLU A 114 -20.34 -2.83 -62.93
N MET A 115 -21.05 -3.36 -61.95
CA MET A 115 -22.39 -3.95 -62.14
C MET A 115 -23.39 -2.96 -62.74
N ARG A 116 -23.35 -1.68 -62.33
CA ARG A 116 -24.17 -0.63 -62.95
C ARG A 116 -23.77 -0.38 -64.41
N ARG A 117 -22.48 -0.43 -64.76
CA ARG A 117 -22.01 -0.29 -66.15
C ARG A 117 -22.45 -1.46 -67.01
N GLU A 118 -22.27 -2.69 -66.54
CA GLU A 118 -22.71 -3.89 -67.26
C GLU A 118 -24.23 -3.91 -67.46
N ARG A 119 -25.00 -3.59 -66.42
CA ARG A 119 -26.46 -3.47 -66.54
C ARG A 119 -26.87 -2.44 -67.59
N ARG A 120 -26.16 -1.32 -67.72
CA ARG A 120 -26.40 -0.33 -68.78
C ARG A 120 -26.06 -0.87 -70.16
N ARG A 121 -24.93 -1.57 -70.31
CA ARG A 121 -24.54 -2.21 -71.59
C ARG A 121 -25.59 -3.24 -72.04
N LEU A 122 -25.98 -4.16 -71.16
CA LEU A 122 -27.01 -5.16 -71.45
C LEU A 122 -28.35 -4.53 -71.84
N LYS A 123 -28.75 -3.43 -71.16
CA LYS A 123 -29.95 -2.68 -71.55
C LYS A 123 -29.84 -2.09 -72.95
N PHE A 124 -28.68 -1.54 -73.30
CA PHE A 124 -28.42 -0.96 -74.61
C PHE A 124 -28.42 -2.02 -75.71
N GLU A 125 -27.70 -3.13 -75.50
CA GLU A 125 -27.69 -4.28 -76.41
C GLU A 125 -29.09 -4.82 -76.65
N ARG A 126 -29.88 -5.01 -75.58
CA ARG A 126 -31.28 -5.44 -75.70
C ARG A 126 -32.11 -4.46 -76.51
N ASN A 127 -31.99 -3.16 -76.25
CA ASN A 127 -32.74 -2.15 -76.98
C ASN A 127 -32.35 -2.11 -78.46
N MET A 128 -31.06 -2.25 -78.78
CA MET A 128 -30.58 -2.32 -80.17
C MET A 128 -31.09 -3.57 -80.90
N LEU A 129 -31.08 -4.73 -80.23
CA LEU A 129 -31.65 -5.95 -80.78
C LEU A 129 -33.15 -5.81 -81.06
N LEU A 130 -33.91 -5.23 -80.13
CA LEU A 130 -35.34 -4.98 -80.32
C LEU A 130 -35.60 -4.04 -81.51
N LEU A 131 -34.81 -2.98 -81.66
CA LEU A 131 -34.88 -2.07 -82.81
C LEU A 131 -34.60 -2.80 -84.12
N ALA A 132 -33.54 -3.60 -84.18
CA ALA A 132 -33.19 -4.38 -85.37
C ALA A 132 -34.32 -5.35 -85.78
N VAL A 133 -34.89 -6.09 -84.82
CA VAL A 133 -36.02 -7.00 -85.07
C VAL A 133 -37.25 -6.22 -85.55
N SER A 134 -37.58 -5.09 -84.93
CA SER A 134 -38.74 -4.27 -85.34
C SER A 134 -38.58 -3.69 -86.76
N CYS A 135 -37.36 -3.32 -87.16
CA CYS A 135 -37.08 -2.82 -88.51
C CYS A 135 -37.20 -3.92 -89.57
N LEU A 136 -36.83 -5.16 -89.22
CA LEU A 136 -37.02 -6.33 -90.09
C LEU A 136 -38.49 -6.76 -90.20
N ALA A 137 -39.31 -6.55 -89.16
CA ALA A 137 -40.73 -6.94 -89.16
C ALA A 137 -41.65 -5.98 -89.94
N VAL A 138 -41.21 -4.75 -90.19
CA VAL A 138 -41.96 -3.70 -90.92
C VAL A 138 -41.65 -3.70 -92.42
N LYS A 139 -40.65 -4.49 -92.85
CA LYS A 139 -40.18 -4.59 -94.23
C LYS A 139 -40.71 -5.84 -94.91
#